data_AF-A0A6B2VCK2-F1
#
_entry.id   AF-A0A6B2VCK2-F1
#
_cell.length_a   1.000
_cell.length_b   1.000
_cell.length_c   1.000
_cell.angle_alpha   90.00
_cell.angle_beta   90.00
_cell.angle_gamma   90.00
#
_symmetry.space_group_name_H-M   'P 1'
#
loop_
_entity.id
_entity.type
_entity.pdbx_description
1 polymer ?
#
loop_
_entity_poly.entity_id
_entity_poly.type
_entity_poly.pdbx_seq_one_letter_code
_entity_poly.pdbx_strand_id
1 'polypeptide(L)'
;GPPGVGLLAVRKGVRFAVRGPADERESGRAAGFENIPAIVAAAASLRAARAESAAQAVRLRELTELIRARVPELVPDVEVVGDPVRRLPGIVTFSCLYVDGEALLHELDRAGFAVSSGSSCTSGTLTPSHVLRAMGVLSEGNVRVSLPSGTSADDVERFLAVLPGVVAGVREKLGAPVPQAAVRRDELVLDALGKRCPIPVIELAKVIGDVPVGGTVRVLADDAAARLDIPAWCQMRGQEYVGEEPADEGAAYVVRRLS
;
A
#
# COMPACT_ATOMS: atom_id res chain seq x y z
N GLY A 1 6.01 -16.34 20.54
CA GLY A 1 5.89 -17.77 20.89
C GLY A 1 7.05 -18.53 20.28
N PRO A 2 7.38 -19.72 20.79
CA PRO A 2 8.47 -20.52 20.22
C PRO A 2 8.10 -21.02 18.82
N PRO A 3 9.10 -21.25 17.95
CA PRO A 3 8.87 -21.92 16.66
C PRO A 3 8.44 -23.38 16.86
N GLY A 4 7.82 -23.97 15.84
CA GLY A 4 7.50 -25.42 15.81
C GLY A 4 6.21 -25.84 16.52
N VAL A 5 5.35 -24.89 16.91
CA VAL A 5 4.03 -25.15 17.51
C VAL A 5 2.97 -24.27 16.87
N GLY A 6 1.78 -24.83 16.63
CA GLY A 6 0.63 -24.14 16.07
C GLY A 6 -0.67 -24.62 16.70
N LEU A 7 -1.76 -23.87 16.49
CA LEU A 7 -3.08 -24.20 17.01
C LEU A 7 -4.09 -24.14 15.87
N LEU A 8 -4.91 -25.19 15.74
CA LEU A 8 -6.08 -25.20 14.87
C LEU A 8 -7.35 -25.25 15.73
N ALA A 9 -8.17 -24.20 15.67
CA ALA A 9 -9.46 -24.16 16.34
C ALA A 9 -10.56 -24.70 15.40
N VAL A 10 -11.17 -25.83 15.76
CA VAL A 10 -12.28 -26.43 15.00
C VAL A 10 -13.57 -26.27 15.78
N ARG A 11 -14.57 -25.62 15.17
CA ARG A 11 -15.91 -25.45 15.78
C ARG A 11 -16.55 -26.82 16.01
N LYS A 12 -17.20 -27.01 17.17
CA LYS A 12 -17.98 -28.23 17.46
C LYS A 12 -19.00 -28.49 16.34
N GLY A 13 -19.08 -29.75 15.89
CA GLY A 13 -19.97 -30.17 14.80
C GLY A 13 -19.36 -30.05 13.39
N VAL A 14 -18.23 -29.36 13.23
CA VAL A 14 -17.51 -29.34 11.94
C VAL A 14 -16.79 -30.69 11.76
N ARG A 15 -17.08 -31.35 10.64
CA ARG A 15 -16.33 -32.54 10.22
C ARG A 15 -14.93 -32.12 9.84
N PHE A 16 -13.95 -32.66 10.55
CA PHE A 16 -12.54 -32.40 10.33
C PHE A 16 -11.79 -33.72 10.44
N ALA A 17 -10.83 -33.94 9.53
CA ALA A 17 -9.93 -35.08 9.56
C ALA A 17 -8.53 -34.58 9.19
N VAL A 18 -7.52 -35.04 9.92
CA VAL A 18 -6.13 -34.72 9.63
C VAL A 18 -5.66 -35.46 8.39
N ARG A 19 -4.75 -34.82 7.65
CA ARG A 19 -4.01 -35.43 6.54
C ARG A 19 -2.68 -35.92 7.12
N GLY A 20 -2.51 -37.23 7.27
CA GLY A 20 -1.28 -37.81 7.84
C GLY A 20 -1.50 -39.20 8.43
N PRO A 21 -0.48 -39.74 9.12
CA PRO A 21 -0.59 -41.01 9.85
C PRO A 21 -1.72 -40.97 10.89
N ALA A 22 -2.42 -42.09 11.05
CA ALA A 22 -3.38 -42.25 12.13
C ALA A 22 -2.65 -42.39 13.47
N ASP A 23 -3.15 -41.70 14.49
CA ASP A 23 -2.68 -41.75 15.87
C ASP A 23 -3.92 -41.58 16.77
N GLU A 24 -3.94 -42.19 17.95
CA GLU A 24 -5.07 -42.04 18.90
C GLU A 24 -4.91 -40.80 19.78
N ARG A 25 -3.70 -40.25 19.89
CA ARG A 25 -3.41 -39.03 20.66
C ARG A 25 -4.15 -37.83 20.10
N GLU A 26 -4.39 -36.84 20.95
CA GLU A 26 -5.19 -35.66 20.61
C GLU A 26 -6.56 -36.04 19.99
N SER A 27 -7.14 -37.17 20.41
CA SER A 27 -8.39 -37.73 19.83
C SER A 27 -8.31 -37.94 18.31
N GLY A 28 -7.15 -38.32 17.79
CA GLY A 28 -6.87 -38.50 16.38
C GLY A 28 -6.81 -37.20 15.57
N ARG A 29 -6.59 -36.06 16.21
CA ARG A 29 -6.50 -34.74 15.54
C ARG A 29 -5.08 -34.30 15.24
N ALA A 30 -4.09 -34.91 15.88
CA ALA A 30 -2.68 -34.67 15.61
C ALA A 30 -1.91 -35.94 15.95
N ALA A 31 -0.97 -36.32 15.08
CA ALA A 31 -0.09 -37.46 15.30
C ALA A 31 1.22 -37.02 15.98
N GLY A 32 1.84 -37.95 16.71
CA GLY A 32 3.12 -37.73 17.37
C GLY A 32 3.00 -37.44 18.86
N PHE A 33 4.15 -37.28 19.52
CA PHE A 33 4.19 -36.92 20.95
C PHE A 33 4.01 -35.42 21.12
N GLU A 34 3.29 -35.04 22.17
CA GLU A 34 3.04 -33.65 22.51
C GLU A 34 4.34 -32.95 22.89
N ASN A 35 4.64 -31.84 22.22
CA ASN A 35 5.71 -30.96 22.64
C ASN A 35 5.22 -30.06 23.78
N ILE A 36 5.06 -30.65 24.97
CA ILE A 36 4.52 -29.97 26.17
C ILE A 36 5.23 -28.63 26.45
N PRO A 37 6.57 -28.52 26.42
CA PRO A 37 7.24 -27.23 26.62
C PRO A 37 6.83 -26.17 25.59
N ALA A 38 6.78 -26.52 24.30
CA ALA A 38 6.38 -25.58 23.26
C ALA A 38 4.91 -25.16 23.37
N ILE A 39 4.02 -26.10 23.72
CA ILE A 39 2.59 -25.84 23.95
C ILE A 39 2.40 -24.85 25.10
N VAL A 40 3.05 -25.09 26.25
CA VAL A 40 2.95 -24.20 27.42
C VAL A 40 3.49 -22.81 27.10
N ALA A 41 4.64 -22.72 26.43
CA ALA A 41 5.24 -21.45 26.03
C ALA A 41 4.37 -20.69 24.99
N ALA A 42 3.72 -21.39 24.05
CA ALA A 42 2.78 -20.79 23.12
C ALA A 42 1.53 -20.25 23.84
N ALA A 43 0.98 -21.01 24.79
CA ALA A 43 -0.16 -20.57 25.60
C ALA A 43 0.17 -19.32 26.43
N ALA A 44 1.34 -19.30 27.08
CA ALA A 44 1.82 -18.13 27.83
C ALA A 44 2.01 -16.91 26.90
N SER A 45 2.66 -17.11 25.74
CA SER A 45 2.84 -16.06 24.73
C SER A 45 1.52 -15.49 24.23
N LEU A 46 0.52 -16.34 23.96
CA LEU A 46 -0.79 -15.91 23.49
C LEU A 46 -1.54 -15.10 24.55
N ARG A 47 -1.44 -15.47 25.83
CA ARG A 47 -2.04 -14.70 26.93
C ARG A 47 -1.42 -13.31 27.03
N ALA A 48 -0.09 -13.21 27.01
CA ALA A 48 0.62 -11.93 27.02
C ALA A 48 0.24 -11.07 25.81
N ALA A 49 0.30 -11.65 24.60
CA ALA A 49 -0.07 -10.94 23.37
C ALA A 49 -1.51 -10.43 23.40
N ARG A 50 -2.47 -11.20 23.93
CA ARG A 50 -3.87 -10.76 24.09
C ARG A 50 -4.04 -9.65 25.12
N ALA A 51 -3.29 -9.68 26.21
CA ALA A 51 -3.39 -8.66 27.26
C ALA A 51 -2.96 -7.28 26.73
N GLU A 52 -1.99 -7.24 25.82
CA GLU A 52 -1.43 -6.01 25.27
C GLU A 52 -1.98 -5.62 23.90
N SER A 53 -2.76 -6.48 23.24
CA SER A 53 -3.07 -6.33 21.81
C SER A 53 -3.79 -5.03 21.47
N ALA A 54 -4.71 -4.57 22.33
CA ALA A 54 -5.47 -3.35 22.08
C ALA A 54 -4.57 -2.10 22.12
N ALA A 55 -3.74 -1.98 23.15
CA ALA A 55 -2.81 -0.86 23.29
C ALA A 55 -1.73 -0.88 22.19
N GLN A 56 -1.18 -2.07 21.89
CA GLN A 56 -0.24 -2.20 20.78
C GLN A 56 -0.87 -1.88 19.42
N ALA A 57 -2.13 -2.27 19.20
CA ALA A 57 -2.82 -1.98 17.94
C ALA A 57 -2.93 -0.48 17.67
N VAL A 58 -3.27 0.32 18.68
CA VAL A 58 -3.33 1.80 18.55
C VAL A 58 -1.96 2.36 18.16
N ARG A 59 -0.93 2.04 18.93
CA ARG A 59 0.43 2.54 18.72
C ARG A 59 0.99 2.14 17.35
N LEU A 60 0.82 0.88 16.96
CA LEU A 60 1.28 0.38 15.66
C LEU A 60 0.49 1.02 14.51
N ARG A 61 -0.81 1.29 14.71
CA ARG A 61 -1.64 1.99 13.74
C ARG A 61 -1.07 3.37 13.44
N GLU A 62 -0.78 4.16 14.47
CA GLU A 62 -0.21 5.50 14.32
C GLU A 62 1.11 5.47 13.52
N LEU A 63 2.01 4.56 13.87
CA LEU A 63 3.28 4.39 13.16
C LEU A 63 3.09 3.96 11.70
N THR A 64 2.16 3.06 11.42
CA THR A 64 1.89 2.65 10.03
C THR A 64 1.14 3.72 9.24
N GLU A 65 0.26 4.52 9.85
CA GLU A 65 -0.33 5.68 9.17
C GLU A 65 0.74 6.71 8.79
N LEU A 66 1.73 6.96 9.65
CA LEU A 66 2.86 7.81 9.33
C LEU A 66 3.60 7.31 8.08
N ILE A 67 3.93 6.01 8.01
CA ILE A 67 4.58 5.44 6.83
C ILE A 67 3.68 5.56 5.59
N ARG A 68 2.39 5.22 5.71
CA ARG A 68 1.45 5.28 4.57
C ARG A 68 1.28 6.70 4.01
N ALA A 69 1.30 7.71 4.86
CA ALA A 69 1.18 9.10 4.45
C ALA A 69 2.47 9.62 3.81
N ARG A 70 3.63 9.33 4.44
CA ARG A 70 4.91 9.92 4.06
C ARG A 70 5.58 9.24 2.87
N VAL A 71 5.43 7.93 2.70
CA VAL A 71 6.07 7.22 1.58
C VAL A 71 5.67 7.81 0.21
N PRO A 72 4.37 8.06 -0.10
CA PRO A 72 3.96 8.73 -1.33
C PRO A 72 4.44 10.18 -1.50
N GLU A 73 4.79 10.86 -0.43
CA GLU A 73 5.33 12.24 -0.49
C GLU A 73 6.83 12.23 -0.77
N LEU A 74 7.55 11.24 -0.23
CA LEU A 74 9.00 11.16 -0.26
C LEU A 74 9.55 10.37 -1.45
N VAL A 75 8.77 9.44 -2.00
CA VAL A 75 9.18 8.55 -3.09
C VAL A 75 8.21 8.71 -4.27
N PRO A 76 8.68 9.17 -5.44
CA PRO A 76 7.84 9.25 -6.64
C PRO A 76 7.53 7.84 -7.17
N ASP A 77 6.41 7.71 -7.89
CA ASP A 77 5.95 6.46 -8.50
C ASP A 77 5.84 5.31 -7.50
N VAL A 78 5.18 5.57 -6.37
CA VAL A 78 4.91 4.57 -5.33
C VAL A 78 3.41 4.39 -5.13
N GLU A 79 2.99 3.14 -5.00
CA GLU A 79 1.61 2.77 -4.70
C GLU A 79 1.55 2.14 -3.32
N VAL A 80 0.78 2.71 -2.39
CA VAL A 80 0.52 2.10 -1.09
C VAL A 80 -0.68 1.15 -1.21
N VAL A 81 -0.44 -0.12 -0.92
CA VAL A 81 -1.40 -1.20 -1.15
C VAL A 81 -2.22 -1.52 0.12
N GLY A 82 -3.44 -2.02 -0.08
CA GLY A 82 -4.32 -2.53 0.97
C GLY A 82 -5.33 -1.53 1.50
N ASP A 83 -6.42 -2.06 2.09
CA ASP A 83 -7.54 -1.27 2.61
C ASP A 83 -7.06 -0.24 3.66
N PRO A 84 -7.42 1.06 3.52
CA PRO A 84 -6.94 2.12 4.41
C PRO A 84 -7.49 1.98 5.83
N VAL A 85 -8.56 1.23 6.06
CA VAL A 85 -9.18 1.06 7.37
C VAL A 85 -9.02 -0.37 7.86
N ARG A 86 -9.50 -1.35 7.07
CA ARG A 86 -9.59 -2.78 7.42
C ARG A 86 -8.28 -3.52 7.12
N ARG A 87 -7.24 -3.14 7.85
CA ARG A 87 -5.90 -3.75 7.77
C ARG A 87 -5.33 -4.04 9.16
N LEU A 88 -4.32 -4.91 9.19
CA LEU A 88 -3.56 -5.18 10.41
C LEU A 88 -2.80 -3.91 10.84
N PRO A 89 -2.75 -3.59 12.15
CA PRO A 89 -2.25 -2.30 12.63
C PRO A 89 -0.74 -2.13 12.43
N GLY A 90 0.04 -3.20 12.41
CA GLY A 90 1.51 -3.16 12.31
C GLY A 90 2.06 -3.51 10.93
N ILE A 91 1.23 -3.55 9.90
CA ILE A 91 1.67 -3.90 8.53
C ILE A 91 1.33 -2.77 7.57
N VAL A 92 2.34 -2.37 6.80
CA VAL A 92 2.19 -1.51 5.63
C VAL A 92 2.87 -2.17 4.44
N THR A 93 2.28 -2.01 3.26
CA THR A 93 2.80 -2.56 2.01
C THR A 93 2.72 -1.50 0.95
N PHE A 94 3.78 -1.33 0.18
CA PHE A 94 3.84 -0.38 -0.92
C PHE A 94 4.74 -0.92 -2.03
N SER A 95 4.46 -0.50 -3.27
CA SER A 95 5.19 -0.89 -4.46
C SER A 95 5.89 0.33 -5.05
N CYS A 96 7.21 0.26 -5.17
CA CYS A 96 8.00 1.28 -5.86
C CYS A 96 8.16 0.89 -7.33
N LEU A 97 7.58 1.66 -8.25
CA LEU A 97 7.73 1.40 -9.67
C LEU A 97 9.18 1.57 -10.13
N TYR A 98 9.51 0.85 -11.21
CA TYR A 98 10.83 0.86 -11.85
C TYR A 98 11.97 0.39 -10.94
N VAL A 99 11.65 -0.47 -9.98
CA VAL A 99 12.59 -1.02 -9.01
C VAL A 99 12.42 -2.53 -8.93
N ASP A 100 13.55 -3.24 -8.97
CA ASP A 100 13.58 -4.65 -8.60
C ASP A 100 13.43 -4.79 -7.08
N GLY A 101 12.43 -5.58 -6.65
CA GLY A 101 12.10 -5.73 -5.23
C GLY A 101 13.23 -6.37 -4.42
N GLU A 102 13.95 -7.34 -4.99
CA GLU A 102 15.08 -7.99 -4.30
C GLU A 102 16.24 -7.01 -4.13
N ALA A 103 16.60 -6.24 -5.17
CA ALA A 103 17.61 -5.20 -5.07
C ALA A 103 17.27 -4.15 -4.00
N LEU A 104 16.01 -3.73 -3.92
CA LEU A 104 15.53 -2.79 -2.90
C LEU A 104 15.64 -3.37 -1.48
N LEU A 105 15.24 -4.64 -1.29
CA LEU A 105 15.38 -5.34 -0.02
C LEU A 105 16.85 -5.43 0.43
N HIS A 106 17.76 -5.74 -0.50
CA HIS A 106 19.20 -5.83 -0.19
C HIS A 106 19.79 -4.48 0.22
N GLU A 107 19.42 -3.39 -0.45
CA GLU A 107 19.94 -2.05 -0.08
C GLU A 107 19.32 -1.53 1.23
N LEU A 108 18.05 -1.87 1.52
CA LEU A 108 17.43 -1.58 2.82
C LEU A 108 18.10 -2.37 3.95
N ASP A 109 18.44 -3.64 3.74
CA ASP A 109 19.18 -4.45 4.71
C ASP A 109 20.56 -3.85 5.01
N ARG A 110 21.30 -3.42 3.98
CA ARG A 110 22.56 -2.67 4.14
C ARG A 110 22.41 -1.37 4.92
N ALA A 111 21.26 -0.72 4.80
CA ALA A 111 20.93 0.47 5.58
C ALA A 111 20.42 0.15 6.99
N GLY A 112 20.40 -1.12 7.40
CA GLY A 112 20.03 -1.59 8.73
C GLY A 112 18.54 -1.91 8.91
N PHE A 113 17.78 -2.05 7.83
CA PHE A 113 16.34 -2.33 7.87
C PHE A 113 15.98 -3.69 7.28
N ALA A 114 15.54 -4.61 8.14
CA ALA A 114 14.99 -5.89 7.71
C ALA A 114 13.52 -5.73 7.30
N VAL A 115 13.25 -5.81 6.00
CA VAL A 115 11.89 -5.78 5.42
C VAL A 115 11.63 -7.02 4.56
N SER A 116 10.43 -7.16 4.02
CA SER A 116 10.05 -8.31 3.17
C SER A 116 9.37 -7.85 1.89
N SER A 117 9.37 -8.66 0.83
CA SER A 117 8.80 -8.28 -0.48
C SER A 117 7.31 -8.62 -0.63
N GLY A 118 6.62 -9.05 0.43
CA GLY A 118 5.17 -9.29 0.46
C GLY A 118 4.62 -10.37 -0.50
N SER A 119 5.49 -11.09 -1.20
CA SER A 119 5.20 -12.23 -2.09
C SER A 119 6.00 -13.43 -1.61
N SER A 120 5.54 -14.66 -1.79
CA SER A 120 6.39 -15.85 -1.56
C SER A 120 7.75 -15.64 -2.23
N CYS A 121 8.80 -15.57 -1.42
CA CYS A 121 10.17 -15.77 -1.84
C CYS A 121 10.27 -17.20 -2.41
N THR A 122 9.88 -17.39 -3.66
CA THR A 122 10.35 -18.51 -4.47
C THR A 122 11.30 -17.91 -5.48
N SER A 123 12.54 -17.80 -5.03
CA SER A 123 13.77 -17.80 -5.81
C SER A 123 13.56 -18.43 -7.19
N GLY A 124 13.68 -17.63 -8.25
CA GLY A 124 13.93 -18.14 -9.61
C GLY A 124 12.96 -17.72 -10.70
N THR A 125 11.80 -17.15 -10.39
CA THR A 125 10.91 -16.59 -11.44
C THR A 125 10.44 -15.21 -11.02
N LEU A 126 10.51 -14.24 -11.93
CA LEU A 126 9.96 -12.87 -11.83
C LEU A 126 8.41 -12.89 -11.72
N THR A 127 7.85 -13.89 -11.05
CA THR A 127 6.40 -14.09 -10.96
C THR A 127 5.88 -13.17 -9.86
N PRO A 128 5.01 -12.20 -10.20
CA PRO A 128 4.47 -11.28 -9.22
C PRO A 128 3.63 -12.02 -8.17
N SER A 129 3.54 -11.44 -6.97
CA SER A 129 2.72 -11.98 -5.87
C SER A 129 1.34 -12.39 -6.37
N HIS A 130 0.94 -13.65 -6.13
CA HIS A 130 -0.42 -14.09 -6.46
C HIS A 130 -1.49 -13.26 -5.74
N VAL A 131 -1.16 -12.70 -4.56
CA VAL A 131 -2.05 -11.81 -3.79
C VAL A 131 -2.16 -10.45 -4.48
N LEU A 132 -1.03 -9.79 -4.78
CA LEU A 132 -1.05 -8.48 -5.45
C LEU A 132 -1.70 -8.57 -6.83
N ARG A 133 -1.43 -9.65 -7.57
CA ARG A 133 -2.10 -9.96 -8.83
C ARG A 133 -3.61 -10.14 -8.67
N ALA A 134 -4.05 -10.86 -7.64
CA ALA A 134 -5.48 -11.02 -7.35
C ALA A 134 -6.15 -9.70 -6.93
N MET A 135 -5.38 -8.78 -6.33
CA MET A 135 -5.83 -7.43 -5.99
C MET A 135 -5.84 -6.48 -7.21
N GLY A 136 -5.15 -6.83 -8.30
CA GLY A 136 -5.03 -5.98 -9.49
C GLY A 136 -4.16 -4.75 -9.28
N VAL A 137 -3.20 -4.80 -8.34
CA VAL A 137 -2.31 -3.68 -7.99
C VAL A 137 -0.90 -3.93 -8.54
N LEU A 138 -0.08 -2.87 -8.54
CA LEU A 138 1.32 -2.97 -8.96
C LEU A 138 2.10 -3.88 -8.00
N SER A 139 2.92 -4.75 -8.56
CA SER A 139 3.69 -5.76 -7.80
C SER A 139 5.21 -5.58 -7.89
N GLU A 140 5.69 -4.74 -8.80
CA GLU A 140 7.11 -4.42 -8.93
C GLU A 140 7.60 -3.60 -7.72
N GLY A 141 8.83 -3.83 -7.30
CA GLY A 141 9.42 -3.12 -6.16
C GLY A 141 8.62 -3.20 -4.88
N ASN A 142 7.82 -4.26 -4.67
CA ASN A 142 6.95 -4.36 -3.50
C ASN A 142 7.75 -4.55 -2.20
N VAL A 143 7.41 -3.75 -1.20
CA VAL A 143 7.97 -3.79 0.14
C VAL A 143 6.83 -3.87 1.15
N ARG A 144 6.88 -4.90 1.99
CA ARG A 144 6.05 -5.10 3.18
C ARG A 144 6.90 -4.85 4.42
N VAL A 145 6.55 -3.78 5.13
CA VAL A 145 7.10 -3.44 6.43
C VAL A 145 6.18 -4.00 7.51
N SER A 146 6.77 -4.76 8.43
CA SER A 146 6.10 -5.32 9.60
C SER A 146 6.74 -4.76 10.86
N LEU A 147 5.97 -4.01 11.65
CA LEU A 147 6.48 -3.35 12.86
C LEU A 147 6.35 -4.29 14.08
N PRO A 148 7.47 -4.75 14.68
CA PRO A 148 7.41 -5.54 15.91
C PRO A 148 6.94 -4.73 17.12
N SER A 149 6.61 -5.44 18.21
CA SER A 149 6.37 -4.81 19.50
C SER A 149 7.61 -4.05 19.96
N GLY A 150 7.45 -2.78 20.34
CA GLY A 150 8.56 -1.93 20.82
C GLY A 150 9.22 -1.05 19.76
N THR A 151 8.87 -1.15 18.47
CA THR A 151 9.39 -0.22 17.43
C THR A 151 9.14 1.23 17.81
N SER A 152 10.16 2.07 17.85
CA SER A 152 10.01 3.48 18.21
C SER A 152 9.55 4.33 17.01
N ALA A 153 9.05 5.53 17.28
CA ALA A 153 8.80 6.52 16.23
C ALA A 153 10.12 6.90 15.53
N ASP A 154 11.22 6.99 16.27
CA ASP A 154 12.54 7.29 15.72
C ASP A 154 13.00 6.22 14.71
N ASP A 155 12.70 4.94 14.92
CA ASP A 155 13.00 3.88 13.94
C ASP A 155 12.24 4.11 12.63
N VAL A 156 10.99 4.54 12.72
CA VAL A 156 10.15 4.86 11.56
C VAL A 156 10.65 6.11 10.83
N GLU A 157 11.01 7.15 11.57
CA GLU A 157 11.58 8.38 11.01
C GLU A 157 12.92 8.09 10.30
N ARG A 158 13.80 7.29 10.92
CA ARG A 158 15.06 6.87 10.26
C ARG A 158 14.79 6.07 8.98
N PHE A 159 13.81 5.18 8.99
CA PHE A 159 13.40 4.43 7.80
C PHE A 159 12.93 5.38 6.69
N LEU A 160 12.05 6.33 7.01
CA LEU A 160 11.51 7.32 6.07
C LEU A 160 12.59 8.26 5.52
N ALA A 161 13.60 8.60 6.32
CA ALA A 161 14.71 9.43 5.88
C ALA A 161 15.62 8.71 4.86
N VAL A 162 15.83 7.40 5.02
CA VAL A 162 16.72 6.60 4.17
C VAL A 162 16.03 6.14 2.88
N LEU A 163 14.74 5.81 2.95
CA LEU A 163 14.01 5.17 1.86
C LEU A 163 14.15 5.88 0.48
N PRO A 164 14.03 7.22 0.37
CA PRO A 164 14.12 7.90 -0.93
C PRO A 164 15.47 7.72 -1.60
N GLY A 165 16.56 7.84 -0.84
CA GLY A 165 17.92 7.66 -1.35
C GLY A 165 18.18 6.23 -1.81
N VAL A 166 17.67 5.25 -1.06
CA VAL A 166 17.78 3.83 -1.44
C VAL A 166 17.01 3.55 -2.73
N VAL A 167 15.75 4.00 -2.83
CA VAL A 167 14.92 3.81 -4.03
C VAL A 167 15.56 4.47 -5.25
N ALA A 168 16.03 5.71 -5.12
CA ALA A 168 16.73 6.43 -6.19
C ALA A 168 17.98 5.68 -6.67
N GLY A 169 18.81 5.20 -5.74
CA GLY A 169 20.02 4.45 -6.07
C GLY A 169 19.75 3.12 -6.77
N VAL A 170 18.64 2.44 -6.47
CA VAL A 170 18.25 1.22 -7.19
C VAL A 170 17.72 1.54 -8.59
N ARG A 171 16.93 2.61 -8.76
CA ARG A 171 16.45 3.07 -10.07
C ARG A 171 17.59 3.42 -11.01
N GLU A 172 18.61 4.11 -10.51
CA GLU A 172 19.79 4.49 -11.29
C GLU A 172 20.56 3.27 -11.81
N LYS A 173 20.78 2.25 -10.97
CA LYS A 173 21.49 1.02 -11.34
C LYS A 173 20.78 0.22 -12.44
N LEU A 174 19.45 0.32 -12.52
CA LEU A 174 18.64 -0.39 -13.52
C LEU A 174 18.49 0.40 -14.83
N GLY A 175 19.05 1.61 -14.94
CA GLY A 175 18.84 2.49 -16.08
C GLY A 175 17.37 2.88 -16.26
N ALA A 176 16.58 2.81 -15.18
CA ALA A 176 15.19 3.24 -15.20
C ALA A 176 15.13 4.73 -15.58
N PRO A 177 14.13 5.17 -16.37
CA PRO A 177 13.96 6.58 -16.65
C PRO A 177 13.88 7.31 -15.31
N VAL A 178 14.78 8.27 -15.10
CA VAL A 178 14.78 9.13 -13.91
C VAL A 178 13.39 9.74 -13.84
N PRO A 179 12.59 9.43 -12.80
CA PRO A 179 11.36 10.17 -12.61
C PRO A 179 11.80 11.61 -12.37
N GLN A 180 11.49 12.50 -13.30
CA GLN A 180 11.41 13.91 -12.93
C GLN A 180 10.46 13.90 -11.76
N ALA A 181 10.92 14.35 -10.58
CA ALA A 181 10.06 14.56 -9.44
C ALA A 181 8.81 15.24 -10.00
N ALA A 182 7.69 14.51 -10.02
CA ALA A 182 6.43 15.12 -10.36
C ALA A 182 6.25 16.12 -9.23
N VAL A 183 6.62 17.36 -9.52
CA VAL A 183 6.22 18.50 -8.72
C VAL A 183 4.71 18.35 -8.71
N ARG A 184 4.17 17.80 -7.62
CA ARG A 184 2.73 17.79 -7.38
C ARG A 184 2.40 19.26 -7.24
N ARG A 185 2.08 19.88 -8.36
CA ARG A 185 1.73 21.28 -8.39
C ARG A 185 0.40 21.37 -7.67
N ASP A 186 0.30 22.34 -6.76
CA ASP A 186 -0.99 22.72 -6.17
C ASP A 186 -2.00 23.10 -7.27
N GLU A 187 -1.51 23.43 -8.47
CA GLU A 187 -2.28 23.72 -9.66
C GLU A 187 -1.74 22.96 -10.89
N LEU A 188 -2.59 22.11 -11.49
CA LEU A 188 -2.31 21.40 -12.73
C LEU A 188 -3.21 21.94 -13.86
N VAL A 189 -2.65 22.24 -15.03
CA VAL A 189 -3.43 22.63 -16.20
C VAL A 189 -3.54 21.43 -17.14
N LEU A 190 -4.77 21.05 -17.47
CA LEU A 190 -5.11 19.99 -18.42
C LEU A 190 -5.61 20.64 -19.71
N ASP A 191 -4.87 20.47 -20.80
CA ASP A 191 -5.29 20.91 -22.13
C ASP A 191 -6.14 19.84 -22.84
N ALA A 192 -7.43 20.13 -22.97
CA ALA A 192 -8.39 19.34 -23.72
C ALA A 192 -9.05 20.14 -24.86
N LEU A 193 -8.42 21.23 -25.32
CA LEU A 193 -8.91 22.01 -26.45
C LEU A 193 -8.97 21.15 -27.73
N GLY A 194 -10.03 21.35 -28.50
CA GLY A 194 -10.34 20.56 -29.70
C GLY A 194 -10.83 19.14 -29.42
N LYS A 195 -10.95 18.73 -28.14
CA LYS A 195 -11.45 17.40 -27.76
C LYS A 195 -12.91 17.49 -27.30
N ARG A 196 -13.76 16.63 -27.86
CA ARG A 196 -15.18 16.57 -27.52
C ARG A 196 -15.46 15.58 -26.40
N CYS A 197 -16.61 15.74 -25.75
CA CYS A 197 -17.16 14.79 -24.79
C CYS A 197 -17.10 13.35 -25.33
N PRO A 198 -16.65 12.36 -24.52
CA PRO A 198 -16.35 12.45 -23.07
C PRO A 198 -14.87 12.71 -22.72
N ILE A 199 -14.03 13.11 -23.69
CA ILE A 199 -12.57 13.11 -23.51
C ILE A 199 -12.07 14.05 -22.41
N PRO A 200 -12.56 15.30 -22.26
CA PRO A 200 -12.10 16.18 -21.18
C PRO A 200 -12.29 15.58 -19.77
N VAL A 201 -13.40 14.86 -19.55
CA VAL A 201 -13.70 14.19 -18.28
C VAL A 201 -12.83 12.96 -18.06
N ILE A 202 -12.56 12.19 -19.11
CA ILE A 202 -11.67 11.01 -19.02
C ILE A 202 -10.25 11.44 -18.67
N GLU A 203 -9.74 12.49 -19.32
CA GLU A 203 -8.41 13.02 -19.03
C GLU A 203 -8.34 13.64 -17.64
N LEU A 204 -9.37 14.38 -17.21
CA LEU A 204 -9.49 14.87 -15.83
C LEU A 204 -9.43 13.72 -14.82
N ALA A 205 -10.14 12.62 -15.07
CA ALA A 205 -10.16 11.47 -14.17
C ALA A 205 -8.80 10.75 -14.06
N LYS A 206 -7.96 10.82 -15.10
CA LYS A 206 -6.60 10.26 -15.07
C LYS A 206 -5.66 11.11 -14.20
N VAL A 207 -5.80 12.43 -14.27
CA VAL A 207 -4.80 13.36 -13.70
C VAL A 207 -5.19 13.95 -12.34
N ILE A 208 -6.46 13.84 -11.92
CA ILE A 208 -6.91 14.35 -10.61
C ILE A 208 -6.15 13.70 -9.43
N GLY A 209 -5.67 12.46 -9.61
CA GLY A 209 -4.87 11.75 -8.61
C GLY A 209 -3.47 12.33 -8.41
N ASP A 210 -2.98 13.11 -9.38
CA ASP A 210 -1.62 13.64 -9.40
C ASP A 210 -1.50 14.98 -8.64
N VAL A 211 -2.62 15.68 -8.43
CA VAL A 211 -2.68 16.87 -7.55
C VAL A 211 -2.90 16.47 -6.09
N PRO A 212 -2.30 17.16 -5.11
CA PRO A 212 -2.54 16.87 -3.69
C PRO A 212 -4.00 17.16 -3.31
N VAL A 213 -4.49 16.61 -2.20
CA VAL A 213 -5.80 17.00 -1.64
C VAL A 213 -5.75 18.49 -1.29
N GLY A 214 -6.73 19.25 -1.78
CA GLY A 214 -6.78 20.72 -1.74
C GLY A 214 -6.22 21.39 -3.01
N GLY A 215 -5.44 20.67 -3.83
CA GLY A 215 -4.93 21.14 -5.11
C GLY A 215 -6.00 21.18 -6.20
N THR A 216 -5.75 21.94 -7.25
CA THR A 216 -6.69 22.21 -8.34
C THR A 216 -6.21 21.73 -9.70
N VAL A 217 -7.12 21.18 -10.50
CA VAL A 217 -6.92 20.92 -11.93
C VAL A 217 -7.75 21.93 -12.72
N ARG A 218 -7.11 22.66 -13.64
CA ARG A 218 -7.75 23.58 -14.59
C ARG A 218 -7.86 22.89 -15.94
N VAL A 219 -9.06 22.54 -16.34
CA VAL A 219 -9.34 21.85 -17.61
C VAL A 219 -9.68 22.88 -18.67
N LEU A 220 -8.81 23.08 -19.65
CA LEU A 220 -9.08 23.90 -20.83
C LEU A 220 -9.91 23.09 -21.82
N ALA A 221 -11.11 23.56 -22.16
CA ALA A 221 -11.96 22.92 -23.14
C ALA A 221 -12.80 23.94 -23.90
N ASP A 222 -12.95 23.72 -25.21
CA ASP A 222 -13.79 24.49 -26.13
C ASP A 222 -15.14 23.81 -26.42
N ASP A 223 -15.34 22.59 -25.92
CA ASP A 223 -16.60 21.87 -26.03
C ASP A 223 -17.65 22.39 -25.03
N ALA A 224 -18.82 22.77 -25.55
CA ALA A 224 -19.95 23.23 -24.75
C ALA A 224 -20.47 22.15 -23.78
N ALA A 225 -20.29 20.86 -24.08
CA ALA A 225 -20.69 19.77 -23.19
C ALA A 225 -19.86 19.71 -21.89
N ALA A 226 -18.60 20.18 -21.92
CA ALA A 226 -17.72 20.19 -20.75
C ALA A 226 -18.31 21.00 -19.58
N ARG A 227 -19.08 22.06 -19.89
CA ARG A 227 -19.80 22.88 -18.89
C ARG A 227 -20.81 22.08 -18.06
N LEU A 228 -21.38 21.02 -18.62
CA LEU A 228 -22.34 20.15 -17.93
C LEU A 228 -21.65 18.92 -17.34
N ASP A 229 -20.72 18.32 -18.08
CA ASP A 229 -20.14 17.04 -17.73
C ASP A 229 -19.10 17.12 -16.59
N ILE A 230 -18.31 18.20 -16.53
CA ILE A 230 -17.28 18.37 -15.50
C ILE A 230 -17.91 18.54 -14.10
N PRO A 231 -18.91 19.43 -13.89
CA PRO A 231 -19.59 19.51 -12.59
C PRO A 231 -20.28 18.20 -12.20
N ALA A 232 -20.93 17.52 -13.16
CA ALA A 232 -21.60 16.24 -12.90
C ALA A 232 -20.60 15.15 -12.48
N TRP A 233 -19.43 15.10 -13.14
CA TRP A 233 -18.35 14.18 -12.76
C TRP A 233 -17.79 14.50 -11.37
N CYS A 234 -17.61 15.79 -11.04
CA CYS A 234 -17.15 16.20 -9.71
C CYS A 234 -18.12 15.72 -8.62
N GLN A 235 -19.42 15.92 -8.81
CA GLN A 235 -20.45 15.42 -7.90
C GLN A 235 -20.40 13.89 -7.75
N MET A 236 -20.23 13.16 -8.86
CA MET A 236 -20.15 11.70 -8.86
C MET A 236 -18.89 11.18 -8.14
N ARG A 237 -17.76 11.88 -8.26
CA ARG A 237 -16.45 11.46 -7.72
C ARG A 237 -16.09 12.08 -6.38
N GLY A 238 -16.98 12.90 -5.80
CA GLY A 238 -16.74 13.56 -4.53
C GLY A 238 -15.64 14.62 -4.60
N GLN A 239 -15.48 15.28 -5.74
CA GLN A 239 -14.55 16.39 -5.95
C GLN A 239 -15.31 17.72 -5.97
N GLU A 240 -14.63 18.83 -5.74
CA GLU A 240 -15.27 20.16 -5.75
C GLU A 240 -15.11 20.81 -7.13
N TYR A 241 -16.21 21.23 -7.73
CA TYR A 241 -16.19 22.12 -8.88
C TYR A 241 -16.12 23.57 -8.39
N VAL A 242 -14.98 24.22 -8.63
CA VAL A 242 -14.69 25.57 -8.12
C VAL A 242 -15.34 26.65 -8.99
N GLY A 243 -15.36 26.44 -10.31
CA GLY A 243 -15.99 27.38 -11.23
C GLY A 243 -15.46 27.30 -12.67
N GLU A 244 -16.03 28.17 -13.51
CA GLU A 244 -15.63 28.39 -14.90
C GLU A 244 -14.92 29.74 -15.01
N GLU A 245 -13.76 29.76 -15.66
CA GLU A 245 -12.97 30.95 -15.94
C GLU A 245 -12.82 31.15 -17.45
N PRO A 246 -12.77 32.40 -17.94
CA PRO A 246 -12.43 32.67 -19.33
C PRO A 246 -10.97 32.25 -19.62
N ALA A 247 -10.75 31.63 -20.78
CA ALA A 247 -9.43 31.26 -21.31
C ALA A 247 -9.22 31.88 -22.69
N ASP A 248 -7.97 31.94 -23.15
CA ASP A 248 -7.62 32.48 -24.47
C ASP A 248 -8.34 31.75 -25.62
N GLU A 249 -8.53 30.44 -25.46
CA GLU A 249 -9.36 29.59 -26.32
C GLU A 249 -10.31 28.75 -25.44
N GLY A 250 -11.62 28.80 -25.71
CA GLY A 250 -12.62 28.04 -24.95
C GLY A 250 -12.86 28.59 -23.54
N ALA A 251 -12.99 27.68 -22.57
CA ALA A 251 -13.15 27.99 -21.15
C ALA A 251 -12.25 27.10 -20.29
N ALA A 252 -11.86 27.59 -19.11
CA ALA A 252 -11.13 26.83 -18.11
C ALA A 252 -12.06 26.41 -16.97
N TYR A 253 -12.23 25.11 -16.77
CA TYR A 253 -13.05 24.54 -15.72
C TYR A 253 -12.15 24.12 -14.54
N VAL A 254 -12.35 24.72 -13.37
CA VAL A 254 -11.49 24.53 -12.20
C VAL A 254 -12.10 23.49 -11.26
N VAL A 255 -11.35 22.43 -10.98
CA VAL A 255 -11.76 21.31 -10.11
C VAL A 255 -10.76 21.18 -8.97
N ARG A 256 -11.23 21.19 -7.72
CA ARG A 256 -10.41 20.97 -6.53
C ARG A 256 -10.55 19.54 -6.04
N ARG A 257 -9.40 18.92 -5.73
CA ARG A 257 -9.37 17.57 -5.16
C ARG A 257 -9.74 17.60 -3.68
N LEU A 258 -10.71 16.79 -3.26
CA LEU A 258 -11.10 16.64 -1.85
C LEU A 258 -10.64 15.32 -1.21
N SER A 259 -10.31 14.30 -2.01
CA SER A 259 -9.84 12.97 -1.57
C SER A 259 -8.92 12.34 -2.59
#